data_AF-A0A944SZY5-F1
#
_entry.id   AF-A0A944SZY5-F1
#
_cell.length_a   1.000
_cell.length_b   1.000
_cell.length_c   1.000
_cell.angle_alpha   90.00
_cell.angle_beta   90.00
_cell.angle_gamma   90.00
#
_symmetry.space_group_name_H-M   'P 1'
#
loop_
_entity.id
_entity.type
_entity.pdbx_description
1 polymer ?
#
loop_
_entity_poly.entity_id
_entity_poly.type
_entity_poly.pdbx_seq_one_letter_code
_entity_poly.pdbx_strand_id
1 'polypeptide(L)'
;LSIFALGAWYWKIPLKEAALGYLWMWAENQVLAAIKLVPIGQTSGQNILSSVIEIIPNLVSTGLSLKDEEIGYTNPGQGIASALHETQYTRLFRS
;
A
#
# COMPACT_ATOMS: atom_id res chain seq x y z
N LEU A 1 3.14 -9.25 5.28
CA LEU A 1 3.80 -9.56 3.98
C LEU A 1 4.28 -11.01 3.90
N SER A 2 4.94 -11.57 4.92
CA SER A 2 5.53 -12.92 4.87
C SER A 2 4.55 -14.05 4.55
N ILE A 3 3.33 -14.01 5.12
CA ILE A 3 2.28 -15.02 4.82
C ILE A 3 1.77 -14.89 3.37
N PHE A 4 1.64 -13.66 2.86
CA PHE A 4 1.25 -13.43 1.47
C PHE A 4 2.31 -13.98 0.50
N ALA A 5 3.59 -13.69 0.77
CA ALA A 5 4.70 -14.21 -0.03
C ALA A 5 4.76 -15.75 0.01
N LEU A 6 4.53 -16.36 1.18
CA LEU A 6 4.46 -17.82 1.30
C LEU A 6 3.30 -18.41 0.48
N GLY A 7 2.11 -17.79 0.52
CA GLY A 7 0.97 -18.22 -0.28
C GLY A 7 1.23 -18.10 -1.79
N ALA A 8 1.78 -16.97 -2.23
CA ALA A 8 2.15 -16.76 -3.63
C ALA A 8 3.16 -17.80 -4.11
N TRP A 9 4.16 -18.11 -3.29
CA TRP A 9 5.13 -19.17 -3.57
C TRP A 9 4.48 -20.56 -3.65
N TYR A 10 3.61 -20.89 -2.68
CA TYR A 10 2.92 -22.19 -2.62
C TYR A 10 2.05 -22.43 -3.87
N TRP A 11 1.33 -21.40 -4.32
CA TRP A 11 0.51 -21.45 -5.53
C TRP A 11 1.29 -21.17 -6.82
N LYS A 12 2.60 -20.99 -6.75
CA LYS A 12 3.49 -20.71 -7.90
C LYS A 12 3.04 -19.49 -8.71
N ILE A 13 2.50 -18.47 -8.03
CA ILE A 13 2.18 -17.19 -8.64
C ILE A 13 3.52 -16.51 -8.97
N PRO A 14 3.75 -16.08 -10.22
CA PRO A 14 5.01 -15.44 -10.55
C PRO A 14 5.16 -14.10 -9.82
N LEU A 15 6.41 -13.78 -9.47
CA LEU A 15 6.73 -12.72 -8.51
C LEU A 15 6.17 -11.35 -8.91
N LYS A 16 6.21 -11.04 -10.21
CA LYS A 16 5.73 -9.77 -10.75
C LYS A 16 4.22 -9.62 -10.57
N GLU A 17 3.46 -10.66 -10.85
CA GLU A 17 2.01 -10.72 -10.71
C GLU A 17 1.60 -10.62 -9.24
N ALA A 18 2.31 -11.34 -8.36
CA ALA A 18 2.09 -11.23 -6.92
C ALA A 18 2.36 -9.80 -6.40
N ALA A 19 3.44 -9.16 -6.86
CA ALA A 19 3.77 -7.79 -6.48
C ALA A 19 2.75 -6.77 -7.01
N LEU A 20 2.29 -6.91 -8.26
CA LEU A 20 1.23 -6.07 -8.85
C LEU A 20 -0.06 -6.17 -8.03
N GLY A 21 -0.53 -7.39 -7.76
CA GLY A 21 -1.75 -7.62 -7.00
C GLY A 21 -1.65 -7.10 -5.56
N TYR A 22 -0.50 -7.30 -4.91
CA TYR A 22 -0.26 -6.80 -3.56
C TYR A 22 -0.29 -5.26 -3.50
N LEU A 23 0.42 -4.60 -4.42
CA LEU A 23 0.49 -3.14 -4.44
C LEU A 23 -0.88 -2.51 -4.75
N TRP A 24 -1.65 -3.11 -5.67
CA TRP A 24 -3.02 -2.69 -5.95
C TRP A 24 -3.91 -2.80 -4.71
N MET A 25 -3.97 -3.98 -4.07
CA MET A 25 -4.76 -4.20 -2.87
C MET A 25 -4.36 -3.24 -1.74
N TRP A 26 -3.07 -2.97 -1.58
CA TRP A 26 -2.60 -2.00 -0.59
C TRP A 26 -3.11 -0.59 -0.89
N ALA A 27 -2.97 -0.13 -2.13
CA ALA A 27 -3.35 1.23 -2.52
C ALA A 27 -4.87 1.45 -2.50
N GLU A 28 -5.65 0.45 -2.94
CA GLU A 28 -7.11 0.48 -2.85
C GLU A 28 -7.60 0.67 -1.41
N ASN A 29 -7.00 -0.05 -0.46
CA ASN A 29 -7.31 0.12 0.95
C ASN A 29 -7.00 1.53 1.47
N GLN A 30 -5.93 2.18 0.99
CA GLN A 30 -5.63 3.57 1.35
C GLN A 30 -6.69 4.53 0.83
N VAL A 31 -7.16 4.35 -0.41
CA VAL A 31 -8.22 5.19 -0.98
C VAL A 31 -9.54 5.00 -0.23
N LEU A 32 -9.90 3.77 0.12
CA LEU A 32 -11.09 3.48 0.91
C LEU A 32 -11.05 4.12 2.30
N ALA A 33 -9.87 4.15 2.94
CA ALA A 33 -9.67 4.87 4.19
C ALA A 33 -9.80 6.38 3.99
N ALA A 34 -9.20 6.94 2.94
CA ALA A 34 -9.26 8.36 2.62
C ALA A 34 -10.70 8.85 2.34
N ILE A 35 -11.51 8.06 1.62
CA ILE A 35 -12.94 8.34 1.40
C ILE A 35 -13.68 8.49 2.74
N LYS A 36 -13.34 7.67 3.74
CA LYS A 36 -13.99 7.71 5.07
C LYS A 36 -13.47 8.84 5.97
N LEU A 37 -12.22 9.27 5.80
CA LEU A 37 -11.54 10.20 6.71
C LEU A 37 -11.45 11.65 6.20
N VAL A 38 -11.31 11.87 4.89
CA VAL A 38 -11.01 13.17 4.26
C VAL A 38 -12.22 13.75 3.50
N PRO A 39 -13.44 13.33 3.88
CA PRO A 39 -14.67 13.39 3.08
C PRO A 39 -14.56 13.50 1.54
N ILE A 40 -13.66 12.75 0.91
CA ILE A 40 -13.60 12.72 -0.56
C ILE A 40 -14.74 11.86 -1.12
N GLY A 41 -15.46 12.37 -2.12
CA GLY A 41 -16.57 11.65 -2.75
C GLY A 41 -16.13 10.39 -3.48
N GLN A 42 -17.05 9.45 -3.70
CA GLN A 42 -16.79 8.17 -4.37
C GLN A 42 -16.16 8.36 -5.77
N THR A 43 -16.66 9.31 -6.55
CA THR A 43 -16.10 9.65 -7.86
C THR A 43 -14.64 10.09 -7.77
N SER A 44 -14.30 10.93 -6.80
CA SER A 44 -12.91 11.35 -6.57
C SER A 44 -12.03 10.17 -6.15
N GLY A 45 -12.54 9.26 -5.32
CA GLY A 45 -11.86 8.02 -4.97
C GLY A 45 -11.54 7.15 -6.19
N GLN A 46 -12.51 6.98 -7.09
CA GLN A 46 -12.29 6.26 -8.35
C GLN A 46 -11.27 6.94 -9.26
N ASN A 47 -11.29 8.28 -9.36
CA ASN A 47 -10.27 9.01 -10.12
C ASN A 47 -8.86 8.81 -9.56
N ILE A 48 -8.72 8.74 -8.23
CA ILE A 48 -7.43 8.42 -7.59
C ILE A 48 -7.02 7.00 -7.95
N LEU A 49 -7.92 6.01 -7.84
CA LEU A 49 -7.64 4.62 -8.20
C LEU A 49 -7.21 4.47 -9.67
N SER A 50 -7.87 5.18 -10.60
CA SER A 50 -7.49 5.22 -12.01
C SER A 50 -6.09 5.80 -12.22
N SER A 51 -5.69 6.80 -11.43
CA SER A 51 -4.32 7.35 -11.51
C SER A 51 -3.29 6.40 -10.90
N VAL A 52 -3.66 5.70 -9.82
CA VAL A 52 -2.80 4.74 -9.12
C VAL A 52 -2.51 3.51 -9.98
N ILE A 53 -3.51 2.96 -10.67
CA ILE A 53 -3.30 1.74 -11.48
C ILE A 53 -2.29 1.96 -12.61
N GLU A 54 -2.19 3.18 -13.15
CA GLU A 54 -1.25 3.55 -14.20
C GLU A 54 0.21 3.54 -13.72
N ILE A 55 0.47 3.94 -12.47
CA ILE A 55 1.84 4.04 -11.94
C ILE A 55 2.37 2.74 -11.32
N ILE A 56 1.47 1.83 -10.91
CA ILE A 56 1.81 0.57 -10.25
C ILE A 56 2.83 -0.28 -11.02
N PRO A 57 2.70 -0.51 -12.35
CA PRO A 57 3.64 -1.36 -13.07
C PRO A 57 5.08 -0.83 -13.02
N ASN A 58 5.25 0.48 -13.12
CA ASN A 58 6.56 1.12 -13.03
C ASN A 58 7.14 0.98 -11.62
N LEU A 59 6.35 1.25 -10.57
CA LEU A 59 6.78 1.11 -9.18
C LEU A 59 7.16 -0.33 -8.82
N VAL A 60 6.41 -1.32 -9.31
CA VAL A 60 6.76 -2.74 -9.15
C VAL A 60 8.07 -3.06 -9.84
N SER A 61 8.28 -2.56 -11.07
CA SER A 61 9.55 -2.75 -11.78
C SER A 61 10.72 -2.14 -11.01
N THR A 62 10.56 -0.92 -10.50
CA THR A 62 11.58 -0.26 -9.67
C THR A 62 11.86 -1.09 -8.41
N GLY A 63 10.82 -1.46 -7.65
CA GLY A 63 10.98 -2.22 -6.41
C GLY A 63 11.64 -3.58 -6.61
N LEU A 64 11.32 -4.30 -7.69
CA LEU A 64 11.94 -5.60 -8.02
C LEU A 64 13.37 -5.47 -8.54
N SER A 65 13.81 -4.27 -8.94
CA SER A 65 15.18 -4.01 -9.40
C SER A 65 16.13 -3.56 -8.29
N LEU A 66 15.60 -3.19 -7.11
CA LEU A 66 16.40 -2.77 -5.97
C LEU A 66 17.20 -3.94 -5.41
N LYS A 67 18.48 -3.69 -5.11
CA LYS A 67 19.29 -4.60 -4.30
C LYS A 67 18.97 -4.42 -2.82
N ASP A 68 19.29 -5.43 -2.03
CA ASP A 68 19.01 -5.42 -0.59
C ASP A 68 19.65 -4.22 0.13
N GLU A 69 20.83 -3.77 -0.31
CA GLU A 69 21.52 -2.61 0.27
C GLU A 69 20.83 -1.28 -0.06
N GLU A 70 19.98 -1.26 -1.09
CA GLU A 70 19.21 -0.09 -1.53
C GLU A 70 17.83 -0.03 -0.86
N ILE A 71 17.42 -1.09 -0.16
CA ILE A 71 16.17 -1.11 0.60
C ILE A 71 16.32 -0.20 1.82
N GLY A 72 15.64 0.94 1.78
CA GLY A 72 15.67 1.94 2.85
C GLY A 72 15.20 1.38 4.20
N TYR A 73 15.86 1.82 5.28
CA TYR A 73 15.61 1.32 6.62
C TYR A 73 14.36 1.89 7.30
N THR A 74 13.94 3.12 6.98
CA THR A 74 12.86 3.79 7.71
C THR A 74 11.98 4.64 6.80
N ASN A 75 10.69 4.71 7.14
CA ASN A 75 9.75 5.72 6.67
C ASN A 75 9.38 6.62 7.87
N PRO A 76 10.17 7.66 8.18
CA PRO A 76 10.00 8.45 9.40
C PRO A 76 8.61 9.09 9.51
N GLY A 77 8.06 9.55 8.38
CA GLY A 77 6.72 10.13 8.35
C GLY A 77 5.64 9.13 8.76
N GLN A 78 5.72 7.89 8.28
CA GLN A 78 4.79 6.84 8.68
C GLN A 78 4.95 6.47 10.15
N GLY A 79 6.19 6.41 10.67
CA GLY A 79 6.46 6.15 12.07
C GLY A 79 5.85 7.23 12.99
N ILE A 80 6.06 8.50 12.68
CA ILE A 80 5.49 9.64 13.42
C ILE A 80 3.95 9.60 13.37
N ALA A 81 3.38 9.41 12.18
CA ALA A 81 1.92 9.33 12.02
C ALA A 81 1.31 8.16 12.84
N SER A 82 1.98 7.01 12.88
CA SER A 82 1.58 5.87 13.70
C SER A 82 1.60 6.19 15.19
N ALA A 83 2.66 6.85 15.68
CA ALA A 83 2.77 7.23 17.09
C ALA A 83 1.69 8.25 17.48
N LEU A 84 1.38 9.20 16.60
CA LEU A 84 0.27 10.13 16.81
C LEU A 84 -1.08 9.40 16.85
N HIS A 85 -1.30 8.45 15.94
CA HIS A 85 -2.53 7.65 15.89
C HIS A 85 -2.72 6.79 17.15
N GLU A 86 -1.64 6.36 17.83
CA GLU A 86 -1.73 5.64 19.10
C GLU A 86 -2.40 6.47 20.20
N THR A 87 -2.06 7.76 20.28
CA THR A 87 -2.54 8.70 21.30
C THR A 87 -3.80 9.50 20.90
N GLN A 88 -4.36 9.22 19.72
CA GLN A 88 -5.50 9.98 19.20
C GLN A 88 -6.77 9.71 20.03
N TYR A 89 -7.38 10.78 20.55
CA TYR A 89 -8.55 10.70 21.43
C TYR A 89 -9.76 9.98 20.81
N THR A 90 -10.09 10.30 19.54
CA THR A 90 -11.17 9.65 18.79
C THR A 90 -10.59 8.90 17.59
N ARG A 91 -10.83 7.58 17.49
CA ARG A 91 -10.31 6.73 16.41
C ARG A 91 -11.42 5.93 15.74
N LEU A 92 -11.45 5.98 14.40
CA LEU A 92 -12.34 5.16 13.56
C LEU A 92 -11.67 3.85 13.11
N PHE A 93 -10.34 3.82 13.07
CA PHE A 93 -9.53 2.67 12.68
C PHE A 93 -8.65 2.21 13.84
N ARG A 94 -8.20 0.96 13.78
CA ARG A 94 -7.45 0.31 14.86
C ARG A 94 -5.93 0.49 14.73
N SER A 95 -5.46 0.94 13.57
CA SER A 95 -4.06 1.24 13.22
C SER A 95 -3.99 2.09 11.97
#